data_AF-A0A4Q4Y171-F1
#
_entry.id   AF-A0A4Q4Y171-F1
#
_cell.length_a   1.000
_cell.length_b   1.000
_cell.length_c   1.000
_cell.angle_alpha   90.00
_cell.angle_beta   90.00
_cell.angle_gamma   90.00
#
_symmetry.space_group_name_H-M   'P 1'
#
loop_
_entity.id
_entity.type
_entity.pdbx_description
1 polymer ?
#
loop_
_entity_poly.entity_id
_entity_poly.type
_entity_poly.pdbx_seq_one_letter_code
_entity_poly.pdbx_strand_id
1 'polypeptide(L)'
;MLPTVIKSCPSADNDFEPLSEYQAQTPETFFDGKPILYYHDNKVKAWVSNEQFKRLYFFSDAADGDIDSVSPSPPESYALENNGGKHLREDIVEVFVASNKLTLFSHKSGTGIEIPYPAITLHAVKNFRRLEKPEDDAFKFLGVYMQLEFSDSNTDDDETFDPIELTLIPYKDAAQDQSSTEGPAADPLNRERANALFNQISACSNLNPDPRDEEEEEEDEADRIIFEGEHETLEGFTGVLRGDTSGGLPPPMPGSSGWITADNVQEYFDADGNWIGDGAGGDLGEGAGRVRTRDDDDVNGANGHDDEEDKESKRPRTE
;
A
#
# COMPACT_ATOMS: atom_id res chain seq x y z
N MET A 1 8.94 -13.35 6.68
CA MET A 1 7.88 -14.05 7.45
C MET A 1 7.42 -15.31 6.73
N LEU A 2 6.92 -16.33 7.45
CA LEU A 2 6.49 -17.60 6.87
C LEU A 2 4.98 -17.64 6.60
N PRO A 3 4.53 -18.09 5.42
CA PRO A 3 3.12 -18.33 5.15
C PRO A 3 2.62 -19.60 5.85
N THR A 4 1.31 -19.70 6.07
CA THR A 4 0.68 -20.90 6.65
C THR A 4 -0.07 -21.68 5.58
N VAL A 5 0.20 -22.98 5.47
CA VAL A 5 -0.53 -23.87 4.55
C VAL A 5 -1.78 -24.42 5.25
N ILE A 6 -2.94 -24.28 4.61
CA ILE A 6 -4.24 -24.72 5.12
C ILE A 6 -4.82 -25.85 4.27
N LYS A 7 -5.60 -26.74 4.90
CA LYS A 7 -6.26 -27.89 4.26
C LYS A 7 -7.78 -27.82 4.27
N SER A 8 -8.33 -26.72 4.78
CA SER A 8 -9.76 -26.44 4.86
C SER A 8 -9.99 -25.01 4.41
N CYS A 9 -10.94 -24.81 3.50
CA CYS A 9 -11.31 -23.46 3.08
C CYS A 9 -11.98 -22.73 4.25
N PRO A 10 -11.55 -21.49 4.56
CA PRO A 10 -12.28 -20.64 5.49
C PRO A 10 -13.71 -20.36 5.02
N SER A 11 -14.61 -20.11 5.96
CA SER A 11 -15.98 -19.69 5.71
C SER A 11 -16.09 -18.18 5.92
N ALA A 12 -16.48 -17.45 4.86
CA ALA A 12 -16.68 -16.00 4.91
C ALA A 12 -17.56 -15.54 6.09
N ASP A 13 -18.64 -16.29 6.38
CA ASP A 13 -19.61 -15.93 7.42
C ASP A 13 -19.21 -16.38 8.84
N ASN A 14 -18.46 -17.49 8.97
CA ASN A 14 -18.17 -18.08 10.27
C ASN A 14 -16.80 -17.68 10.81
N ASP A 15 -15.81 -17.51 9.94
CA ASP A 15 -14.42 -17.29 10.34
C ASP A 15 -14.04 -15.80 10.35
N PHE A 16 -14.87 -14.94 9.75
CA PHE A 16 -14.62 -13.51 9.66
C PHE A 16 -15.81 -12.66 10.12
N GLU A 17 -15.51 -11.40 10.42
CA GLU A 17 -16.52 -10.35 10.62
C GLU A 17 -16.61 -9.48 9.35
N PRO A 18 -17.79 -9.28 8.75
CA PRO A 18 -17.93 -8.44 7.56
C PRO A 18 -17.54 -6.98 7.85
N LEU A 19 -16.78 -6.35 6.94
CA LEU A 19 -16.36 -4.94 7.10
C LEU A 19 -17.52 -3.98 7.37
N SER A 20 -18.67 -4.18 6.71
CA SER A 20 -19.86 -3.33 6.90
C SER A 20 -20.46 -3.43 8.30
N GLU A 21 -20.38 -4.61 8.92
CA GLU A 21 -20.87 -4.83 10.29
C GLU A 21 -19.91 -4.20 11.29
N TYR A 22 -18.61 -4.47 11.13
CA TYR A 22 -17.56 -3.88 11.95
C TYR A 22 -17.56 -2.34 11.91
N GLN A 23 -17.84 -1.73 10.75
CA GLN A 23 -17.92 -0.27 10.61
C GLN A 23 -19.21 0.33 11.18
N ALA A 24 -20.26 -0.47 11.36
CA ALA A 24 -21.54 -0.01 11.91
C ALA A 24 -21.59 -0.07 13.44
N GLN A 25 -20.68 -0.84 14.06
CA GLN A 25 -20.65 -1.07 15.50
C GLN A 25 -19.34 -0.57 16.10
N THR A 26 -19.39 0.05 17.28
CA THR A 26 -18.18 0.27 18.07
C THR A 26 -17.80 -1.06 18.73
N PRO A 27 -16.61 -1.63 18.47
CA PRO A 27 -16.20 -2.88 19.09
C PRO A 27 -16.16 -2.73 20.61
N GLU A 28 -16.59 -3.75 21.35
CA GLU A 28 -16.41 -3.79 22.80
C GLU A 28 -14.93 -3.94 23.17
N THR A 29 -14.14 -4.62 22.33
CA THR A 29 -12.69 -4.77 22.45
C THR A 29 -12.05 -4.71 21.07
N PHE A 30 -10.81 -4.22 20.99
CA PHE A 30 -10.03 -4.17 19.76
C PHE A 30 -9.01 -5.32 19.62
N PHE A 31 -8.94 -6.22 20.60
CA PHE A 31 -7.83 -7.17 20.74
C PHE A 31 -8.23 -8.64 20.55
N ASP A 32 -9.51 -9.00 20.77
CA ASP A 32 -9.97 -10.40 20.77
C ASP A 32 -11.08 -10.68 19.74
N GLY A 33 -11.17 -9.85 18.70
CA GLY A 33 -12.17 -9.98 17.63
C GLY A 33 -11.80 -10.99 16.54
N LYS A 34 -12.80 -11.42 15.76
CA LYS A 34 -12.54 -12.15 14.51
C LYS A 34 -11.81 -11.22 13.54
N PRO A 35 -10.97 -11.76 12.63
CA PRO A 35 -10.43 -10.95 11.56
C PRO A 35 -11.55 -10.37 10.69
N ILE A 36 -11.38 -9.12 10.27
CA ILE A 36 -12.37 -8.39 9.49
C ILE A 36 -12.18 -8.76 8.03
N LEU A 37 -13.25 -9.13 7.33
CA LEU A 37 -13.24 -9.46 5.91
C LEU A 37 -13.48 -8.21 5.06
N TYR A 38 -12.45 -7.78 4.34
CA TYR A 38 -12.51 -6.60 3.45
C TYR A 38 -12.95 -6.97 2.04
N TYR A 39 -12.56 -8.16 1.55
CA TYR A 39 -12.91 -8.63 0.22
C TYR A 39 -12.99 -10.16 0.18
N HIS A 40 -13.93 -10.67 -0.60
CA HIS A 40 -14.09 -12.10 -0.85
C HIS A 40 -14.52 -12.34 -2.30
N ASP A 41 -13.83 -13.25 -2.99
CA ASP A 41 -14.22 -13.72 -4.31
C ASP A 41 -13.97 -15.23 -4.42
N ASN A 42 -15.00 -15.96 -4.86
CA ASN A 42 -14.97 -17.42 -4.98
C ASN A 42 -14.16 -17.92 -6.18
N LYS A 43 -13.90 -17.05 -7.17
CA LYS A 43 -13.26 -17.45 -8.42
C LYS A 43 -12.30 -16.38 -8.93
N VAL A 44 -11.02 -16.57 -8.65
CA VAL A 44 -9.94 -15.74 -9.16
C VAL A 44 -8.93 -16.64 -9.86
N LYS A 45 -8.50 -16.27 -11.07
CA LYS A 45 -7.42 -16.97 -11.76
C LYS A 45 -6.09 -16.53 -11.14
N ALA A 46 -5.33 -17.48 -10.59
CA ALA A 46 -4.00 -17.24 -10.04
C ALA A 46 -2.95 -17.71 -11.06
N TRP A 47 -2.08 -16.80 -11.49
CA TRP A 47 -0.95 -17.09 -12.39
C TRP A 47 0.38 -16.98 -11.67
N VAL A 48 1.23 -18.00 -11.83
CA VAL A 48 2.60 -18.04 -11.29
C VAL A 48 3.53 -18.74 -12.27
N SER A 49 4.84 -18.53 -12.17
CA SER A 49 5.81 -19.26 -12.99
C SER A 49 5.86 -20.77 -12.64
N ASN A 50 6.21 -21.59 -13.63
CA ASN A 50 6.39 -23.04 -13.47
C ASN A 50 7.55 -23.42 -12.54
N GLU A 51 8.46 -22.49 -12.28
CA GLU A 51 9.60 -22.70 -11.39
C GLU A 51 9.19 -22.45 -9.93
N GLN A 52 8.23 -21.56 -9.70
CA GLN A 52 7.87 -21.07 -8.37
C GLN A 52 6.57 -21.66 -7.80
N PHE A 53 5.69 -22.25 -8.63
CA PHE A 53 4.34 -22.66 -8.17
C PHE A 53 4.32 -23.57 -6.94
N LYS A 54 5.35 -24.41 -6.76
CA LYS A 54 5.46 -25.34 -5.63
C LYS A 54 5.60 -24.62 -4.29
N ARG A 55 6.15 -23.41 -4.28
CA ARG A 55 6.32 -22.58 -3.07
C ARG A 55 4.99 -22.06 -2.52
N LEU A 56 3.93 -22.07 -3.34
CA LEU A 56 2.59 -21.60 -2.95
C LEU A 56 1.67 -22.72 -2.43
N TYR A 57 2.06 -23.98 -2.59
CA TYR A 57 1.39 -25.18 -2.04
C TYR A 57 -0.07 -25.44 -2.46
N PHE A 58 -0.79 -24.49 -3.05
CA PHE A 58 -2.18 -24.64 -3.47
C PHE A 58 -2.35 -25.03 -4.95
N PHE A 59 -1.31 -24.89 -5.78
CA PHE A 59 -1.34 -25.29 -7.18
C PHE A 59 -1.29 -26.81 -7.31
N SER A 60 -2.32 -27.42 -7.91
CA SER A 60 -2.37 -28.87 -8.16
C SER A 60 -1.27 -29.35 -9.10
N ASP A 61 -0.50 -30.40 -8.79
CA ASP A 61 0.47 -30.98 -9.75
C ASP A 61 -0.25 -31.48 -11.01
N ALA A 62 0.35 -31.26 -12.18
CA ALA A 62 -0.23 -31.70 -13.45
C ALA A 62 -0.16 -33.24 -13.47
N ALA A 63 -1.29 -33.92 -13.64
CA ALA A 63 -1.24 -35.33 -13.99
C ALA A 63 -0.60 -35.48 -15.38
N ASP A 64 0.23 -36.51 -15.56
CA ASP A 64 0.89 -36.80 -16.84
C ASP A 64 -0.14 -36.81 -17.98
N GLY A 65 -0.06 -35.81 -18.88
CA GLY A 65 -0.94 -35.66 -20.05
C GLY A 65 -1.99 -34.54 -19.99
N ASP A 66 -2.13 -33.82 -18.87
CA ASP A 66 -3.16 -32.76 -18.70
C ASP A 66 -2.55 -31.35 -18.50
N ILE A 67 -1.53 -31.03 -19.30
CA ILE A 67 -0.79 -29.74 -19.27
C ILE A 67 -1.71 -28.56 -19.65
N ASP A 68 -2.74 -28.80 -20.46
CA ASP A 68 -3.70 -27.79 -20.85
C ASP A 68 -4.59 -27.35 -19.67
N SER A 69 -4.82 -28.20 -18.65
CA SER A 69 -5.66 -27.87 -17.48
C SER A 69 -5.02 -26.92 -16.46
N VAL A 70 -3.72 -26.66 -16.62
CA VAL A 70 -2.90 -25.83 -15.71
C VAL A 70 -2.19 -24.71 -16.44
N SER A 71 -2.41 -24.56 -17.74
CA SER A 71 -1.94 -23.40 -18.50
C SER A 71 -2.97 -22.27 -18.40
N PRO A 72 -2.55 -20.99 -18.56
CA PRO A 72 -3.48 -19.87 -18.60
C PRO A 72 -4.63 -20.07 -19.58
N SER A 73 -5.87 -19.91 -19.10
CA SER A 73 -7.07 -20.16 -19.89
C SER A 73 -7.62 -18.90 -20.56
N PRO A 74 -8.28 -19.02 -21.73
CA PRO A 74 -8.97 -17.89 -22.35
C PRO A 74 -10.09 -17.31 -21.46
N PRO A 75 -10.49 -16.06 -21.67
CA PRO A 75 -9.99 -15.10 -22.68
C PRO A 75 -8.67 -14.42 -22.30
N GLU A 76 -8.26 -14.45 -21.03
CA GLU A 76 -7.11 -13.70 -20.52
C GLU A 76 -5.77 -14.18 -21.10
N SER A 77 -5.65 -15.47 -21.41
CA SER A 77 -4.44 -16.04 -22.00
C SER A 77 -4.06 -15.46 -23.37
N TYR A 78 -5.00 -14.83 -24.10
CA TYR A 78 -4.71 -14.14 -25.35
C TYR A 78 -3.87 -12.86 -25.19
N ALA A 79 -3.65 -12.40 -23.96
CA ALA A 79 -2.72 -11.31 -23.65
C ALA A 79 -1.28 -11.76 -23.41
N LEU A 80 -1.00 -13.07 -23.44
CA LEU A 80 0.32 -13.62 -23.13
C LEU A 80 1.17 -13.84 -24.39
N GLU A 81 2.39 -13.30 -24.38
CA GLU A 81 3.37 -13.47 -25.46
C GLU A 81 3.99 -14.89 -25.46
N ASN A 82 4.74 -15.23 -26.51
CA ASN A 82 5.55 -16.46 -26.61
C ASN A 82 4.80 -17.78 -26.29
N ASN A 83 3.87 -18.15 -27.17
CA ASN A 83 3.04 -19.36 -27.08
C ASN A 83 2.06 -19.41 -25.89
N GLY A 84 1.46 -18.28 -25.50
CA GLY A 84 0.34 -18.27 -24.56
C GLY A 84 0.74 -18.54 -23.10
N GLY A 85 1.96 -18.14 -22.71
CA GLY A 85 2.42 -18.29 -21.32
C GLY A 85 2.79 -19.72 -20.94
N LYS A 86 3.51 -20.46 -21.80
CA LYS A 86 4.01 -21.83 -21.51
C LYS A 86 4.80 -21.96 -20.20
N HIS A 87 5.37 -20.87 -19.70
CA HIS A 87 6.11 -20.81 -18.44
C HIS A 87 5.25 -20.42 -17.24
N LEU A 88 3.98 -20.09 -17.48
CA LEU A 88 3.01 -19.73 -16.46
C LEU A 88 2.06 -20.90 -16.21
N ARG A 89 1.55 -20.91 -14.98
CA ARG A 89 0.61 -21.88 -14.48
C ARG A 89 -0.62 -21.18 -13.94
N GLU A 90 -1.79 -21.72 -14.24
CA GLU A 90 -3.08 -21.24 -13.75
C GLU A 90 -3.70 -22.24 -12.77
N ASP A 91 -4.26 -21.73 -11.69
CA ASP A 91 -5.29 -22.41 -10.90
C ASP A 91 -6.40 -21.42 -10.56
N ILE A 92 -7.60 -21.92 -10.27
CA ILE A 92 -8.73 -21.11 -9.85
C ILE A 92 -8.80 -21.19 -8.32
N VAL A 93 -8.68 -20.03 -7.68
CA VAL A 93 -8.68 -19.91 -6.23
C VAL A 93 -9.83 -19.07 -5.72
N GLU A 94 -10.25 -19.37 -4.51
CA GLU A 94 -11.05 -18.50 -3.67
C GLU A 94 -10.13 -17.60 -2.86
N VAL A 95 -10.46 -16.30 -2.81
CA VAL A 95 -9.62 -15.25 -2.22
C VAL A 95 -10.35 -14.61 -1.05
N PHE A 96 -9.67 -14.54 0.09
CA PHE A 96 -10.11 -13.80 1.27
C PHE A 96 -9.08 -12.74 1.62
N VAL A 97 -9.46 -11.47 1.54
CA VAL A 97 -8.65 -10.35 2.03
C VAL A 97 -9.17 -10.01 3.41
N ALA A 98 -8.47 -10.51 4.43
CA ALA A 98 -8.81 -10.26 5.82
C ALA A 98 -7.85 -9.25 6.45
N SER A 99 -8.24 -8.63 7.56
CA SER A 99 -7.45 -7.59 8.23
C SER A 99 -6.05 -8.04 8.65
N ASN A 100 -5.81 -9.33 8.84
CA ASN A 100 -4.53 -9.88 9.33
C ASN A 100 -3.71 -10.59 8.25
N LYS A 101 -4.35 -11.20 7.25
CA LYS A 101 -3.68 -11.99 6.21
C LYS A 101 -4.50 -12.07 4.92
N LEU A 102 -3.81 -12.31 3.82
CA LEU A 102 -4.40 -12.68 2.53
C LEU A 102 -4.47 -14.20 2.44
N THR A 103 -5.65 -14.76 2.19
CA THR A 103 -5.82 -16.22 2.02
C THR A 103 -6.20 -16.57 0.60
N LEU A 104 -5.52 -17.56 0.02
CA LEU A 104 -5.80 -18.12 -1.30
C LEU A 104 -6.06 -19.62 -1.14
N PHE A 105 -7.22 -20.11 -1.57
CA PHE A 105 -7.59 -21.52 -1.44
C PHE A 105 -7.99 -22.11 -2.78
N SER A 106 -7.34 -23.22 -3.19
CA SER A 106 -7.72 -23.97 -4.39
C SER A 106 -8.61 -25.15 -4.01
N HIS A 107 -9.86 -25.12 -4.47
CA HIS A 107 -10.78 -26.25 -4.34
C HIS A 107 -10.37 -27.46 -5.18
N LYS A 108 -9.54 -27.24 -6.22
CA LYS A 108 -9.02 -28.31 -7.08
C LYS A 108 -7.98 -29.15 -6.33
N SER A 109 -7.07 -28.50 -5.60
CA SER A 109 -6.06 -29.20 -4.78
C SER A 109 -6.55 -29.56 -3.38
N GLY A 110 -7.59 -28.88 -2.88
CA GLY A 110 -8.06 -29.01 -1.49
C GLY A 110 -7.10 -28.38 -0.48
N THR A 111 -6.25 -27.47 -0.93
CA THR A 111 -5.23 -26.80 -0.11
C THR A 111 -5.21 -25.31 -0.41
N GLY A 112 -4.75 -24.53 0.56
CA GLY A 112 -4.60 -23.09 0.44
C GLY A 112 -3.38 -22.59 1.19
N ILE A 113 -3.14 -21.30 1.05
CA ILE A 113 -2.07 -20.58 1.74
C ILE A 113 -2.61 -19.31 2.36
N GLU A 114 -2.15 -19.01 3.56
CA GLU A 114 -2.37 -17.75 4.26
C GLU A 114 -1.06 -16.97 4.27
N ILE A 115 -1.08 -15.79 3.65
CA ILE A 115 0.06 -14.93 3.40
C ILE A 115 -0.06 -13.72 4.35
N PRO A 116 0.87 -13.56 5.32
CA PRO A 116 0.96 -12.35 6.11
C PRO A 116 1.26 -11.15 5.20
N TYR A 117 0.67 -9.99 5.48
CA TYR A 117 0.90 -8.79 4.65
C TYR A 117 2.37 -8.37 4.53
N PRO A 118 3.20 -8.44 5.59
CA PRO A 118 4.65 -8.17 5.46
C PRO A 118 5.42 -9.14 4.55
N ALA A 119 4.83 -10.28 4.17
CA ALA A 119 5.42 -11.18 3.17
C ALA A 119 5.11 -10.74 1.73
N ILE A 120 4.28 -9.71 1.53
CA ILE A 120 3.95 -9.11 0.24
C ILE A 120 4.84 -7.88 0.08
N THR A 121 5.96 -8.03 -0.61
CA THR A 121 6.94 -6.93 -0.76
C THR A 121 6.44 -5.85 -1.71
N LEU A 122 5.61 -6.22 -2.68
CA LEU A 122 4.99 -5.29 -3.62
C LEU A 122 3.68 -5.85 -4.14
N HIS A 123 2.67 -5.00 -4.30
CA HIS A 123 1.46 -5.29 -5.06
C HIS A 123 1.08 -4.11 -5.97
N ALA A 124 0.60 -4.42 -7.17
CA ALA A 124 0.27 -3.43 -8.18
C ALA A 124 -0.86 -3.90 -9.11
N VAL A 125 -1.56 -2.95 -9.72
CA VAL A 125 -2.50 -3.24 -10.81
C VAL A 125 -1.74 -3.41 -12.12
N LYS A 126 -1.77 -4.61 -12.68
CA LYS A 126 -1.20 -4.94 -13.98
C LYS A 126 -2.26 -4.84 -15.06
N ASN A 127 -1.94 -4.10 -16.13
CA ASN A 127 -2.82 -3.91 -17.27
C ASN A 127 -2.46 -4.90 -18.37
N PHE A 128 -3.43 -5.70 -18.79
CA PHE A 128 -3.28 -6.65 -19.88
C PHE A 128 -4.08 -6.21 -21.09
N ARG A 129 -3.52 -6.48 -22.27
CA ARG A 129 -4.16 -6.21 -23.56
C ARG A 129 -3.98 -7.42 -24.45
N ARG A 130 -5.02 -7.82 -25.15
CA ARG A 130 -4.93 -8.89 -26.14
C ARG A 130 -3.96 -8.52 -27.26
N LEU A 131 -3.04 -9.43 -27.60
CA LEU A 131 -1.97 -9.17 -28.56
C LEU A 131 -2.47 -9.00 -30.00
N GLU A 132 -3.51 -9.76 -30.39
CA GLU A 132 -4.07 -9.72 -31.75
C GLU A 132 -4.90 -8.45 -32.04
N LYS A 133 -5.42 -7.81 -30.99
CA LYS A 133 -6.29 -6.62 -31.08
C LYS A 133 -5.98 -5.63 -29.94
N PRO A 134 -4.80 -4.97 -29.96
CA PRO A 134 -4.33 -4.16 -28.83
C PRO A 134 -5.10 -2.84 -28.64
N GLU A 135 -5.74 -2.33 -29.70
CA GLU A 135 -6.46 -1.05 -29.71
C GLU A 135 -7.89 -1.13 -29.16
N ASP A 136 -8.43 -2.35 -28.99
CA ASP A 136 -9.81 -2.55 -28.60
C ASP A 136 -9.93 -2.67 -27.08
N ASP A 137 -10.57 -1.67 -26.46
CA ASP A 137 -10.81 -1.60 -25.02
C ASP A 137 -11.61 -2.80 -24.48
N ALA A 138 -12.43 -3.45 -25.32
CA ALA A 138 -13.21 -4.61 -24.92
C ALA A 138 -12.34 -5.86 -24.62
N PHE A 139 -11.07 -5.86 -25.06
CA PHE A 139 -10.11 -6.94 -24.80
C PHE A 139 -8.99 -6.51 -23.84
N LYS A 140 -9.20 -5.43 -23.07
CA LYS A 140 -8.32 -5.03 -21.98
C LYS A 140 -8.87 -5.56 -20.67
N PHE A 141 -7.99 -6.08 -19.82
CA PHE A 141 -8.34 -6.53 -18.48
C PHE A 141 -7.22 -6.19 -17.49
N LEU A 142 -7.55 -6.22 -16.21
CA LEU A 142 -6.66 -5.94 -15.10
C LEU A 142 -6.43 -7.20 -14.28
N GLY A 143 -5.22 -7.33 -13.77
CA GLY A 143 -4.87 -8.27 -12.71
C GLY A 143 -4.15 -7.55 -11.58
N VAL A 144 -4.15 -8.14 -10.39
CA VAL A 144 -3.35 -7.69 -9.25
C VAL A 144 -2.07 -8.51 -9.23
N TYR A 145 -0.96 -7.89 -9.59
CA TYR A 145 0.37 -8.45 -9.50
C TYR A 145 0.89 -8.31 -8.08
N MET A 146 1.56 -9.33 -7.56
CA MET A 146 2.18 -9.35 -6.26
C MET A 146 3.55 -10.02 -6.34
N GLN A 147 4.50 -9.44 -5.63
CA GLN A 147 5.79 -10.04 -5.34
C GLN A 147 5.75 -10.54 -3.90
N LEU A 148 6.00 -11.83 -3.71
CA LEU A 148 5.96 -12.47 -2.39
C LEU A 148 7.35 -12.93 -1.98
N GLU A 149 7.67 -12.69 -0.72
CA GLU A 149 8.90 -13.11 -0.10
C GLU A 149 8.60 -13.93 1.15
N PHE A 150 8.97 -15.20 1.10
CA PHE A 150 8.91 -16.09 2.25
C PHE A 150 10.32 -16.26 2.76
N SER A 151 10.54 -15.94 4.04
CA SER A 151 11.84 -16.10 4.68
C SER A 151 12.14 -17.60 4.78
N ASP A 152 12.92 -18.11 3.84
CA ASP A 152 13.36 -19.51 3.84
C ASP A 152 14.38 -19.71 4.95
N SER A 153 14.09 -20.61 5.87
CA SER A 153 14.86 -20.77 7.11
C SER A 153 16.18 -21.53 6.91
N ASN A 154 16.79 -21.56 5.71
CA ASN A 154 17.85 -22.54 5.44
C ASN A 154 18.85 -22.28 4.29
N THR A 155 19.11 -21.05 3.84
CA THR A 155 20.20 -20.80 2.90
C THR A 155 21.06 -19.63 3.34
N ASP A 156 22.20 -19.96 3.98
CA ASP A 156 23.37 -19.08 4.22
C ASP A 156 24.09 -18.66 2.93
N ASP A 157 23.45 -18.75 1.76
CA ASP A 157 24.04 -18.37 0.48
C ASP A 157 23.30 -17.15 -0.09
N ASP A 158 23.98 -16.00 -0.05
CA ASP A 158 23.62 -14.70 -0.64
C ASP A 158 23.39 -14.73 -2.18
N GLU A 159 23.26 -15.90 -2.81
CA GLU A 159 23.44 -16.03 -4.26
C GLU A 159 22.18 -16.14 -5.11
N THR A 160 20.94 -16.19 -4.57
CA THR A 160 19.77 -15.92 -5.44
C THR A 160 18.51 -15.52 -4.66
N PHE A 161 18.30 -14.20 -4.54
CA PHE A 161 17.04 -13.63 -4.13
C PHE A 161 16.02 -13.74 -5.29
N ASP A 162 15.23 -14.82 -5.31
CA ASP A 162 14.17 -15.01 -6.31
C ASP A 162 12.78 -14.89 -5.66
N PRO A 163 12.13 -13.71 -5.74
CA PRO A 163 10.81 -13.52 -5.16
C PRO A 163 9.74 -14.19 -6.01
N ILE A 164 8.66 -14.66 -5.38
CA ILE A 164 7.56 -15.31 -6.11
C ILE A 164 6.72 -14.24 -6.79
N GLU A 165 6.57 -14.35 -8.11
CA GLU A 165 5.71 -13.48 -8.90
C GLU A 165 4.32 -14.10 -9.07
N LEU A 166 3.32 -13.56 -8.37
CA LEU A 166 1.94 -14.01 -8.42
C LEU A 166 1.05 -12.95 -9.08
N THR A 167 0.21 -13.33 -10.04
CA THR A 167 -0.82 -12.45 -10.59
C THR A 167 -2.21 -13.04 -10.31
N LEU A 168 -3.07 -12.27 -9.66
CA LEU A 168 -4.48 -12.59 -9.42
C LEU A 168 -5.36 -11.85 -10.42
N ILE A 169 -6.21 -12.58 -11.15
CA ILE A 169 -7.11 -12.01 -12.14
C ILE A 169 -8.55 -12.36 -11.74
N PRO A 170 -9.28 -11.40 -11.14
CA PRO A 170 -10.67 -11.60 -10.80
C PRO A 170 -11.50 -11.80 -12.07
N TYR A 171 -12.37 -12.79 -12.03
CA TYR A 171 -13.14 -13.20 -13.20
C TYR A 171 -14.47 -13.79 -12.73
N LYS A 172 -15.54 -13.50 -13.46
CA LYS A 172 -16.80 -14.23 -13.31
C LYS A 172 -17.07 -14.97 -14.61
N ASP A 173 -17.43 -16.25 -14.48
CA ASP A 173 -17.95 -17.01 -15.62
C ASP A 173 -19.08 -16.19 -16.25
N ALA A 174 -18.82 -15.65 -17.45
CA ALA A 174 -19.87 -15.10 -18.26
C ALA A 174 -20.84 -16.27 -18.49
N ALA A 175 -22.09 -16.13 -18.02
CA ALA A 175 -23.15 -17.05 -18.43
C ALA A 175 -23.03 -17.20 -19.95
N GLN A 176 -22.91 -18.44 -20.42
CA GLN A 176 -22.69 -18.80 -21.82
C GLN A 176 -23.77 -18.21 -22.74
N ASP A 177 -23.69 -16.92 -23.07
CA ASP A 177 -24.39 -16.37 -24.23
C ASP A 177 -23.52 -16.70 -25.45
N GLN A 178 -23.65 -17.94 -25.91
CA GLN A 178 -23.05 -18.51 -27.11
C GLN A 178 -23.62 -17.86 -28.39
N SER A 179 -23.53 -16.54 -28.55
CA SER A 179 -24.02 -15.86 -29.77
C SER A 179 -23.09 -14.82 -30.38
N SER A 180 -21.88 -14.64 -29.86
CA SER A 180 -20.87 -13.76 -30.46
C SER A 180 -19.90 -14.56 -31.35
N THR A 181 -19.90 -14.24 -32.64
CA THR A 181 -18.94 -14.69 -33.67
C THR A 181 -17.52 -14.15 -33.47
N GLU A 182 -17.33 -13.26 -32.51
CA GLU A 182 -16.03 -12.75 -32.06
C GLU A 182 -15.70 -13.51 -30.77
N GLY A 183 -14.55 -14.18 -30.70
CA GLY A 183 -14.18 -15.11 -29.60
C GLY A 183 -14.33 -14.52 -28.18
N PRO A 184 -14.15 -15.34 -27.13
CA PRO A 184 -14.53 -14.97 -25.77
C PRO A 184 -13.89 -13.63 -25.36
N ALA A 185 -14.72 -12.70 -24.88
CA ALA A 185 -14.32 -11.40 -24.38
C ALA A 185 -14.04 -11.48 -22.87
N ALA A 186 -13.17 -10.60 -22.37
CA ALA A 186 -12.88 -10.50 -20.94
C ALA A 186 -14.14 -10.11 -20.15
N ASP A 187 -14.19 -10.47 -18.86
CA ASP A 187 -15.30 -10.11 -17.97
C ASP A 187 -15.48 -8.57 -17.94
N PRO A 188 -16.65 -8.03 -18.31
CA PRO A 188 -16.87 -6.58 -18.36
C PRO A 188 -16.70 -5.88 -17.01
N LEU A 189 -16.83 -6.62 -15.90
CA LEU A 189 -16.63 -6.09 -14.55
C LEU A 189 -15.24 -6.41 -13.98
N ASN A 190 -14.34 -7.04 -14.75
CA ASN A 190 -12.99 -7.36 -14.29
C ASN A 190 -12.26 -6.11 -13.77
N ARG A 191 -12.38 -4.98 -14.46
CA ARG A 191 -11.75 -3.72 -14.03
C ARG A 191 -12.20 -3.31 -12.64
N GLU A 192 -13.50 -3.35 -12.36
CA GLU A 192 -14.05 -2.98 -11.05
C GLU A 192 -13.58 -3.97 -9.97
N ARG A 193 -13.67 -5.28 -10.24
CA ARG A 193 -13.23 -6.33 -9.31
C ARG A 193 -11.74 -6.26 -8.99
N ALA A 194 -10.89 -6.07 -9.99
CA ALA A 194 -9.44 -5.96 -9.82
C ALA A 194 -9.04 -4.72 -9.01
N ASN A 195 -9.68 -3.57 -9.27
CA ASN A 195 -9.47 -2.38 -8.44
C ASN A 195 -9.97 -2.58 -7.01
N ALA A 196 -11.12 -3.24 -6.82
CA ALA A 196 -11.60 -3.58 -5.49
C ALA A 196 -10.61 -4.47 -4.74
N LEU A 197 -10.16 -5.58 -5.35
CA LEU A 197 -9.16 -6.47 -4.78
C LEU A 197 -7.86 -5.72 -4.40
N PHE A 198 -7.31 -4.92 -5.32
CA PHE A 198 -6.11 -4.12 -5.08
C PHE A 198 -6.29 -3.12 -3.92
N ASN A 199 -7.41 -2.40 -3.89
CA ASN A 199 -7.69 -1.42 -2.85
C ASN A 199 -7.80 -2.08 -1.47
N GLN A 200 -8.45 -3.24 -1.39
CA GLN A 200 -8.61 -3.94 -0.11
C GLN A 200 -7.31 -4.59 0.37
N ILE A 201 -6.48 -5.15 -0.53
CA ILE A 201 -5.13 -5.61 -0.19
C ILE A 201 -4.30 -4.44 0.34
N SER A 202 -4.35 -3.29 -0.34
CA SER A 202 -3.64 -2.07 0.09
C SER A 202 -4.11 -1.58 1.46
N ALA A 203 -5.43 -1.56 1.70
CA ALA A 203 -6.00 -1.15 2.97
C ALA A 203 -5.51 -2.05 4.11
N CYS A 204 -5.50 -3.37 3.91
CA CYS A 204 -5.05 -4.31 4.93
C CYS A 204 -3.52 -4.30 5.10
N SER A 205 -2.75 -4.12 4.02
CA SER A 205 -1.30 -3.94 4.10
C SER A 205 -0.92 -2.74 4.97
N ASN A 206 -1.63 -1.61 4.82
CA ASN A 206 -1.42 -0.41 5.66
C ASN A 206 -1.74 -0.64 7.14
N LEU A 207 -2.57 -1.65 7.47
CA LEU A 207 -2.91 -2.02 8.85
C LEU A 207 -1.90 -3.00 9.48
N ASN A 208 -0.99 -3.55 8.67
CA ASN A 208 0.02 -4.51 9.10
C ASN A 208 1.40 -4.00 8.69
N PRO A 209 1.91 -2.93 9.34
CA PRO A 209 3.26 -2.46 9.09
C PRO A 209 4.28 -3.54 9.45
N ASP A 210 5.43 -3.49 8.81
CA ASP A 210 6.52 -4.42 9.10
C ASP A 210 6.92 -4.32 10.58
N PRO A 211 7.26 -5.45 11.23
CA PRO A 211 7.81 -5.43 12.56
C PRO A 211 9.07 -4.55 12.55
N ARG A 212 9.27 -3.75 13.60
CA ARG A 212 10.49 -2.97 13.74
C ARG A 212 11.68 -3.91 13.83
N ASP A 213 12.71 -3.67 13.03
CA ASP A 213 14.00 -4.31 13.21
C ASP A 213 14.64 -3.70 14.47
N GLU A 214 14.65 -4.47 15.57
CA GLU A 214 15.26 -4.06 16.85
C GLU A 214 16.78 -3.80 16.72
N GLU A 215 17.38 -4.14 15.57
CA GLU A 215 18.81 -3.95 15.25
C GLU A 215 19.13 -2.58 14.63
N GLU A 216 18.13 -1.80 14.19
CA GLU A 216 18.34 -0.43 13.68
C GLU A 216 18.32 0.64 14.80
N GLU A 217 18.06 0.26 16.06
CA GLU A 217 17.94 1.20 17.19
C GLU A 217 19.29 1.80 17.67
N GLU A 218 20.44 1.44 17.07
CA GLU A 218 21.75 1.99 17.46
C GLU A 218 22.13 3.32 16.76
N GLU A 219 21.43 3.75 15.69
CA GLU A 219 21.79 4.99 14.95
C GLU A 219 20.91 6.23 15.27
N ASP A 220 19.84 6.09 16.06
CA ASP A 220 18.87 7.17 16.33
C ASP A 220 19.17 8.03 17.58
N GLU A 221 20.41 8.03 18.11
CA GLU A 221 20.79 9.03 19.12
C GLU A 221 20.99 10.45 18.53
N ALA A 222 21.09 10.57 17.19
CA ALA A 222 21.32 11.85 16.51
C ALA A 222 20.06 12.71 16.31
N ASP A 223 18.86 12.10 16.34
CA ASP A 223 17.58 12.80 16.15
C ASP A 223 16.96 13.28 17.48
N ARG A 224 17.68 13.15 18.59
CA ARG A 224 17.26 13.72 19.88
C ARG A 224 17.51 15.22 19.87
N ILE A 225 16.47 16.01 20.14
CA ILE A 225 16.60 17.45 20.39
C ILE A 225 17.44 17.65 21.66
N ILE A 226 18.74 17.91 21.48
CA ILE A 226 19.63 18.29 22.58
C ILE A 226 19.42 19.77 22.87
N PHE A 227 18.83 20.06 24.03
CA PHE A 227 18.76 21.43 24.52
C PHE A 227 20.11 21.81 25.13
N GLU A 228 20.92 22.61 24.42
CA GLU A 228 22.15 23.18 24.99
C GLU A 228 21.79 24.27 26.02
N GLY A 229 21.78 23.89 27.29
CA GLY A 229 21.60 24.78 28.45
C GLY A 229 21.71 24.02 29.77
N GLU A 230 22.26 24.66 30.81
CA GLU A 230 22.39 24.09 32.16
C GLU A 230 21.02 24.05 32.85
N HIS A 231 20.16 23.11 32.43
CA HIS A 231 18.84 22.92 33.02
C HIS A 231 18.74 21.51 33.63
N GLU A 232 18.49 21.44 34.94
CA GLU A 232 18.29 20.19 35.66
C GLU A 232 17.00 19.50 35.17
N THR A 233 17.16 18.41 34.42
CA THR A 233 16.06 17.50 34.06
C THR A 233 15.57 16.74 35.30
N LEU A 234 14.29 16.38 35.30
CA LEU A 234 13.74 15.51 36.35
C LEU A 234 14.38 14.11 36.22
N GLU A 235 14.86 13.56 37.33
CA GLU A 235 15.54 12.25 37.37
C GLU A 235 14.63 11.16 36.77
N GLY A 236 15.05 10.58 35.63
CA GLY A 236 14.30 9.57 34.88
C GLY A 236 13.47 10.06 33.69
N PHE A 237 13.43 11.36 33.39
CA PHE A 237 12.72 11.90 32.22
C PHE A 237 13.60 12.86 31.40
N THR A 238 13.81 12.52 30.13
CA THR A 238 14.53 13.36 29.16
C THR A 238 13.56 14.40 28.59
N GLY A 239 13.91 15.70 28.67
CA GLY A 239 13.08 16.80 28.13
C GLY A 239 11.99 17.36 29.07
N VAL A 240 11.83 16.81 30.28
CA VAL A 240 10.91 17.35 31.29
C VAL A 240 11.69 18.20 32.29
N LEU A 241 11.55 19.52 32.16
CA LEU A 241 12.12 20.50 33.08
C LEU A 241 11.34 20.49 34.39
N ARG A 242 12.05 20.40 35.52
CA ARG A 242 11.43 20.51 36.85
C ARG A 242 10.82 21.92 36.97
N GLY A 243 9.52 21.97 37.26
CA GLY A 243 8.83 23.23 37.59
C GLY A 243 9.42 23.89 38.84
N ASP A 244 8.93 25.08 39.18
CA ASP A 244 9.38 25.75 40.41
C ASP A 244 9.08 24.90 41.67
N THR A 245 9.78 25.17 42.77
CA THR A 245 9.60 24.43 44.04
C THR A 245 8.21 24.61 44.68
N SER A 246 7.34 25.43 44.09
CA SER A 246 5.93 25.63 44.46
C SER A 246 4.93 24.88 43.57
N GLY A 247 5.41 24.08 42.60
CA GLY A 247 4.57 23.29 41.70
C GLY A 247 4.07 24.06 40.47
N GLY A 248 4.65 25.23 40.19
CA GLY A 248 4.41 26.01 38.98
C GLY A 248 5.13 25.42 37.76
N LEU A 249 4.62 25.76 36.57
CA LEU A 249 5.27 25.40 35.30
C LEU A 249 6.70 25.99 35.26
N PRO A 250 7.67 25.31 34.64
CA PRO A 250 9.01 25.86 34.46
C PRO A 250 8.92 27.22 33.74
N PRO A 251 9.86 28.15 34.03
CA PRO A 251 9.85 29.45 33.41
C PRO A 251 9.91 29.31 31.88
N PRO A 252 9.18 30.14 31.11
CA PRO A 252 9.23 30.10 29.66
C PRO A 252 10.66 30.32 29.18
N MET A 253 11.09 29.54 28.20
CA MET A 253 12.42 29.64 27.62
C MET A 253 12.61 31.04 26.99
N PRO A 254 13.83 31.60 27.00
CA PRO A 254 14.12 32.83 26.27
C PRO A 254 13.78 32.64 24.79
N GLY A 255 12.82 33.42 24.27
CA GLY A 255 12.32 33.29 22.89
C GLY A 255 11.04 32.45 22.73
N SER A 256 10.56 31.75 23.78
CA SER A 256 9.23 31.13 23.75
C SER A 256 8.17 32.16 24.12
N SER A 257 7.66 32.93 23.16
CA SER A 257 6.57 33.90 23.37
C SER A 257 5.19 33.26 23.63
N GLY A 258 5.15 32.00 24.07
CA GLY A 258 3.92 31.22 24.18
C GLY A 258 3.32 30.85 22.82
N TRP A 259 2.37 29.91 22.82
CA TRP A 259 1.59 29.59 21.63
C TRP A 259 0.49 30.64 21.45
N ILE A 260 0.23 31.03 20.20
CA ILE A 260 -0.92 31.85 19.86
C ILE A 260 -2.16 30.95 19.88
N THR A 261 -3.06 31.18 20.82
CA THR A 261 -4.33 30.50 20.98
C THR A 261 -5.48 31.40 20.53
N ALA A 262 -6.67 30.82 20.36
CA ALA A 262 -7.88 31.59 20.02
C ALA A 262 -8.18 32.71 21.04
N ASP A 263 -7.72 32.57 22.28
CA ASP A 263 -7.94 33.53 23.36
C ASP A 263 -6.90 34.66 23.39
N ASN A 264 -5.77 34.56 22.69
CA ASN A 264 -4.72 35.58 22.68
C ASN A 264 -4.40 36.12 21.27
N VAL A 265 -5.03 35.58 20.21
CA VAL A 265 -4.76 35.97 18.83
C VAL A 265 -4.97 37.47 18.58
N GLN A 266 -5.91 38.10 19.28
CA GLN A 266 -6.17 39.54 19.19
C GLN A 266 -5.04 40.41 19.76
N GLU A 267 -4.09 39.83 20.49
CA GLU A 267 -2.90 40.55 20.99
C GLU A 267 -1.81 40.64 19.92
N TYR A 268 -1.87 39.77 18.92
CA TYR A 268 -0.87 39.66 17.86
C TYR A 268 -1.36 40.17 16.50
N PHE A 269 -2.66 40.45 16.36
CA PHE A 269 -3.26 40.98 15.14
C PHE A 269 -4.11 42.22 15.43
N ASP A 270 -4.00 43.24 14.57
CA ASP A 270 -4.87 44.41 14.61
C ASP A 270 -6.30 44.08 14.12
N ALA A 271 -7.21 45.05 14.25
CA ALA A 271 -8.60 44.90 13.85
C ALA A 271 -8.81 44.63 12.35
N ASP A 272 -7.79 44.90 11.52
CA ASP A 272 -7.78 44.66 10.08
C ASP A 272 -7.08 43.33 9.72
N GLY A 273 -6.62 42.57 10.72
CA GLY A 273 -5.99 41.26 10.56
C GLY A 273 -4.49 41.30 10.24
N ASN A 274 -3.81 42.44 10.43
CA ASN A 274 -2.37 42.54 10.25
C ASN A 274 -1.62 42.20 11.54
N TRP A 275 -0.49 41.51 11.40
CA TRP A 275 0.38 41.17 12.52
C TRP A 275 0.99 42.42 13.17
N ILE A 276 0.88 42.55 14.49
CA ILE A 276 1.32 43.72 15.27
C ILE A 276 2.39 43.41 16.33
N GLY A 277 2.98 42.20 16.32
CA GLY A 277 3.98 41.80 17.31
C GLY A 277 5.24 42.68 17.29
N ASP A 278 5.31 43.64 18.20
CA ASP A 278 6.47 44.48 18.49
C ASP A 278 7.16 43.94 19.76
N GLY A 279 8.36 43.35 19.62
CA GLY A 279 9.18 42.92 20.76
C GLY A 279 9.55 41.43 20.87
N ALA A 280 9.23 40.59 19.89
CA ALA A 280 9.82 39.24 19.74
C ALA A 280 10.69 39.15 18.48
N GLY A 281 11.35 40.25 18.12
CA GLY A 281 12.43 40.29 17.13
C GLY A 281 13.72 39.65 17.67
N GLY A 282 13.61 38.43 18.20
CA GLY A 282 14.73 37.50 18.10
C GLY A 282 14.85 37.20 16.61
N ASP A 283 16.00 37.54 16.04
CA ASP A 283 16.39 37.27 14.66
C ASP A 283 15.84 35.89 14.27
N LEU A 284 14.78 35.86 13.45
CA LEU A 284 14.25 34.61 12.91
C LEU A 284 15.38 34.10 12.02
N GLY A 285 16.22 33.22 12.56
CA GLY A 285 17.55 32.92 12.05
C GLY A 285 17.58 32.79 10.53
N GLU A 286 18.66 33.27 9.92
CA GLU A 286 18.87 33.41 8.46
C GLU A 286 18.26 32.25 7.64
N GLY A 287 16.97 32.33 7.30
CA GLY A 287 16.27 31.17 6.74
C GLY A 287 14.75 31.26 6.75
N ALA A 288 14.15 31.98 7.69
CA ALA A 288 12.70 32.19 7.68
C ALA A 288 12.27 33.11 6.51
N GLY A 289 11.58 32.54 5.52
CA GLY A 289 11.00 33.29 4.39
C GLY A 289 11.84 33.36 3.12
N ARG A 290 13.02 32.72 3.06
CA ARG A 290 13.78 32.58 1.81
C ARG A 290 13.24 31.38 1.02
N VAL A 291 12.50 31.66 -0.05
CA VAL A 291 12.22 30.66 -1.09
C VAL A 291 13.56 30.33 -1.74
N ARG A 292 14.02 29.07 -1.65
CA ARG A 292 15.19 28.62 -2.42
C ARG A 292 14.82 28.66 -3.90
N THR A 293 15.32 29.65 -4.62
CA THR A 293 15.35 29.57 -6.09
C THR A 293 16.29 28.43 -6.43
N ARG A 294 15.85 27.54 -7.31
CA ARG A 294 16.63 26.40 -7.80
C ARG A 294 17.89 26.94 -8.50
N ASP A 295 19.06 26.68 -7.92
CA ASP A 295 20.35 26.93 -8.57
C ASP A 295 20.52 25.93 -9.72
N ASP A 296 20.37 26.41 -10.95
CA ASP A 296 20.97 25.82 -12.14
C ASP A 296 22.13 26.74 -12.55
N ASP A 297 23.32 26.46 -12.02
CA ASP A 297 24.58 26.99 -12.56
C ASP A 297 24.83 26.31 -13.92
N ASP A 298 24.60 27.01 -15.02
CA ASP A 298 25.68 27.43 -15.92
C ASP A 298 25.19 28.20 -17.17
N VAL A 299 25.70 29.43 -17.26
CA VAL A 299 26.29 30.05 -18.47
C VAL A 299 25.35 30.70 -19.52
N ASN A 300 25.31 32.04 -19.41
CA ASN A 300 25.40 33.07 -20.47
C ASN A 300 24.45 33.04 -21.68
N GLY A 301 23.60 34.07 -21.77
CA GLY A 301 23.21 34.61 -23.08
C GLY A 301 21.93 35.44 -23.08
N ALA A 302 22.08 36.76 -23.08
CA ALA A 302 21.01 37.73 -23.24
C ALA A 302 20.24 37.57 -24.56
N ASN A 303 18.91 37.44 -24.50
CA ASN A 303 17.95 38.46 -24.94
C ASN A 303 16.53 37.92 -24.89
N GLY A 304 15.63 38.70 -24.30
CA GLY A 304 14.20 38.48 -24.43
C GLY A 304 13.72 38.70 -25.86
N HIS A 305 12.82 37.84 -26.29
CA HIS A 305 11.74 38.20 -27.19
C HIS A 305 10.49 37.46 -26.72
N ASP A 306 9.45 38.25 -26.49
CA ASP A 306 8.09 37.80 -26.25
C ASP A 306 7.67 36.81 -27.34
N ASP A 307 6.99 35.74 -26.93
CA ASP A 307 5.77 35.36 -27.60
C ASP A 307 4.79 34.87 -26.52
N GLU A 308 3.64 35.55 -26.51
CA GLU A 308 2.48 35.26 -25.70
C GLU A 308 1.95 33.87 -26.05
N GLU A 309 1.75 33.01 -25.05
CA GLU A 309 0.57 32.16 -24.84
C GLU A 309 0.91 31.14 -23.74
N ASP A 310 0.10 31.17 -22.66
CA ASP A 310 -0.13 30.13 -21.64
C ASP A 310 -0.15 30.70 -20.21
N LYS A 311 -1.12 31.59 -19.97
CA LYS A 311 -1.58 31.97 -18.64
C LYS A 311 -2.82 31.17 -18.23
N GLU A 312 -2.78 29.84 -18.18
CA GLU A 312 -3.87 29.07 -17.57
C GLU A 312 -3.37 27.85 -16.78
N SER A 313 -2.82 28.10 -15.59
CA SER A 313 -2.63 27.05 -14.57
C SER A 313 -2.63 27.63 -13.15
N LYS A 314 -3.54 28.58 -12.85
CA LYS A 314 -3.87 28.95 -11.47
C LYS A 314 -5.36 28.72 -11.24
N ARG A 315 -5.67 27.69 -10.45
CA ARG A 315 -7.04 27.39 -10.01
C ARG A 315 -7.47 28.51 -9.05
N PRO A 316 -8.62 29.19 -9.27
CA PRO A 316 -9.09 30.21 -8.34
C PRO A 316 -9.61 29.56 -7.05
N ARG A 317 -9.32 30.21 -5.93
CA ARG A 317 -9.79 29.86 -4.58
C ARG A 317 -11.29 30.20 -4.51
N THR A 318 -12.12 29.22 -4.19
CA THR A 318 -13.56 29.42 -3.95
C THR A 318 -13.80 30.25 -2.70
N GLU A 319 -14.68 31.25 -2.83
CA GLU A 319 -15.36 31.93 -1.72
C GLU A 319 -16.38 31.00 -1.06
#